data_AF-A0A258EXV8-F1
#
_entry.id   AF-A0A258EXV8-F1
#
_cell.length_a   1.000
_cell.length_b   1.000
_cell.length_c   1.000
_cell.angle_alpha   90.00
_cell.angle_beta   90.00
_cell.angle_gamma   90.00
#
_symmetry.space_group_name_H-M   'P 1'
#
loop_
_entity.id
_entity.type
_entity.pdbx_description
1 polymer ?
#
loop_
_entity_poly.entity_id
_entity_poly.type
_entity_poly.pdbx_seq_one_letter_code
_entity_poly.pdbx_strand_id
1 'polypeptide(L)'
;MKNNYSSILFAIAIIVASYLLGNAIINRNRPQGTIHVTGLGEKNFTSDLIVWEGNFTRESKDLKAAYADLERDRTAVTNYLKSKGITEGQLVFNAVSTNPVYEQNYTASGNYAGQTFTGYQLSQTLVIESKEV
;
A
#
# COMPACT_ATOMS: atom_id res chain seq x y z
N MET A 1 -23.20 -41.97 84.34
CA MET A 1 -22.52 -40.83 83.69
C MET A 1 -22.87 -40.87 82.21
N LYS A 2 -23.64 -39.91 81.68
CA LYS A 2 -24.04 -39.92 80.26
C LYS A 2 -22.84 -39.48 79.40
N ASN A 3 -22.43 -40.34 78.48
CA ASN A 3 -21.26 -40.16 77.63
C ASN A 3 -21.58 -39.21 76.46
N ASN A 4 -21.10 -37.96 76.53
CA ASN A 4 -21.33 -36.92 75.52
C ASN A 4 -20.30 -36.93 74.37
N TYR A 5 -19.64 -38.06 74.12
CA TYR A 5 -18.56 -38.17 73.13
C TYR A 5 -19.02 -37.81 71.71
N SER A 6 -20.21 -38.22 71.32
CA SER A 6 -20.75 -37.92 69.98
C SER A 6 -20.92 -36.42 69.76
N SER A 7 -21.44 -35.69 70.76
CA SER A 7 -21.65 -34.24 70.66
C SER A 7 -20.33 -33.47 70.54
N ILE A 8 -19.29 -33.89 71.27
CA ILE A 8 -17.95 -33.30 71.18
C ILE A 8 -17.34 -33.56 69.79
N LEU A 9 -17.50 -34.76 69.27
CA LEU A 9 -17.00 -35.11 67.93
C LEU A 9 -17.68 -34.28 66.84
N PHE A 10 -19.00 -34.08 66.91
CA PHE A 10 -19.73 -33.22 65.98
C PHE A 10 -19.31 -31.76 66.08
N ALA A 11 -19.10 -31.24 67.29
CA ALA A 11 -18.64 -29.86 67.47
C ALA A 11 -17.26 -29.63 66.83
N ILE A 12 -16.31 -30.55 67.03
CA ILE A 12 -14.98 -30.48 66.42
C ILE A 12 -15.07 -30.58 64.89
N ALA A 13 -15.87 -31.50 64.37
CA ALA A 13 -16.07 -31.66 62.93
C ALA A 13 -16.61 -30.38 62.27
N ILE A 14 -17.58 -29.72 62.92
CA ILE A 14 -18.17 -28.47 62.42
C ILE A 14 -17.14 -27.33 62.41
N ILE A 15 -16.29 -27.22 63.44
CA ILE A 15 -15.24 -26.21 63.50
C ILE A 15 -14.21 -26.42 62.38
N VAL A 16 -13.76 -27.66 62.19
CA VAL A 16 -12.78 -28.00 61.15
C VAL A 16 -13.36 -27.76 59.75
N ALA A 17 -14.60 -28.18 59.52
CA ALA A 17 -15.28 -27.94 58.25
C ALA A 17 -15.45 -26.45 57.95
N SER A 18 -15.85 -25.66 58.95
CA SER A 18 -16.01 -24.20 58.81
C SER A 18 -14.70 -23.50 58.49
N TYR A 19 -13.60 -23.94 59.12
CA TYR A 19 -12.26 -23.40 58.85
C TYR A 19 -11.77 -23.72 57.43
N LEU A 20 -11.93 -24.97 56.99
CA LEU A 20 -11.53 -25.40 55.64
C LEU A 20 -12.35 -24.68 54.56
N LEU A 21 -13.66 -24.55 54.76
CA LEU A 21 -14.54 -23.82 53.85
C LEU A 21 -14.19 -22.33 53.79
N GLY A 22 -13.92 -21.70 54.94
CA GLY A 22 -13.49 -20.30 55.00
C GLY A 22 -12.20 -20.06 54.24
N ASN A 23 -11.19 -20.92 54.42
CA ASN A 23 -9.91 -20.80 53.72
C ASN A 23 -10.06 -21.03 52.20
N ALA A 24 -10.89 -21.99 51.80
CA ALA A 24 -11.16 -22.27 50.38
C ALA A 24 -11.85 -21.07 49.69
N ILE A 25 -12.81 -20.44 50.36
CA ILE A 25 -13.52 -19.26 49.82
C ILE A 25 -12.56 -18.07 49.67
N ILE A 26 -11.73 -17.80 50.68
CA ILE A 26 -10.74 -16.70 50.63
C ILE A 26 -9.74 -16.91 49.49
N ASN A 27 -9.31 -18.15 49.28
CA ASN A 27 -8.24 -18.46 48.33
C ASN A 27 -8.72 -18.70 46.89
N ARG A 28 -10.04 -18.83 46.67
CA ARG A 28 -10.65 -19.11 45.36
C ARG A 28 -10.43 -17.99 44.34
N ASN A 29 -10.37 -16.74 44.81
CA ASN A 29 -10.36 -15.56 43.95
C ASN A 29 -8.99 -14.87 43.90
N ARG A 30 -7.86 -15.60 44.01
CA ARG A 30 -6.56 -15.00 43.69
C ARG A 30 -6.56 -14.65 42.20
N PRO A 31 -6.65 -13.37 41.81
CA PRO A 31 -6.69 -13.03 40.40
C PRO A 31 -5.32 -13.33 39.79
N GLN A 32 -5.30 -14.10 38.71
CA GLN A 32 -4.10 -14.20 37.87
C GLN A 32 -3.87 -12.81 37.26
N GLY A 33 -2.88 -12.09 37.76
CA GLY A 33 -2.54 -10.76 37.25
C GLY A 33 -1.89 -10.88 35.87
N THR A 34 -2.69 -10.80 34.81
CA THR A 34 -2.17 -10.76 33.45
C THR A 34 -2.02 -9.31 33.00
N ILE A 35 -0.78 -8.84 32.92
CA ILE A 35 -0.47 -7.51 32.40
C ILE A 35 -0.39 -7.62 30.88
N HIS A 36 -1.31 -6.96 30.18
CA HIS A 36 -1.22 -6.79 28.73
C HIS A 36 -0.45 -5.51 28.44
N VAL A 37 0.67 -5.63 27.74
CA VAL A 37 1.46 -4.50 27.25
C VAL A 37 1.33 -4.42 25.74
N THR A 38 1.06 -3.22 25.23
CA THR A 38 1.10 -2.94 23.80
C THR A 38 2.49 -2.41 23.47
N GLY A 39 3.26 -3.15 22.67
CA GLY A 39 4.50 -2.64 22.10
C GLY A 39 4.22 -1.79 20.87
N LEU A 40 4.79 -0.58 20.82
CA LEU A 40 4.84 0.23 19.61
C LEU A 40 6.29 0.24 19.12
N GLY A 41 6.50 -0.23 17.89
CA GLY A 41 7.78 -0.11 17.20
C GLY A 41 7.67 0.96 16.12
N GLU A 42 8.42 2.04 16.27
CA GLU A 42 8.54 3.09 15.25
C GLU A 42 10.00 3.19 14.83
N LYS A 43 10.24 3.25 13.52
CA LYS A 43 11.57 3.45 12.95
C LYS A 43 11.47 4.38 11.76
N ASN A 44 12.16 5.51 11.87
CA ASN A 44 12.38 6.40 10.74
C ASN A 44 13.36 5.74 9.76
N PHE A 45 13.07 5.83 8.46
CA PHE A 45 13.96 5.41 7.40
C PHE A 45 14.10 6.53 6.36
N THR A 46 15.26 6.58 5.73
CA THR A 46 15.51 7.45 4.58
C THR A 46 15.24 6.67 3.32
N SER A 47 14.66 7.30 2.30
CA SER A 47 14.46 6.65 1.00
C SER A 47 15.81 6.29 0.40
N ASP A 48 15.93 5.09 -0.13
CA ASP A 48 17.09 4.56 -0.83
C ASP A 48 16.85 4.42 -2.34
N LEU A 49 15.68 4.89 -2.80
CA LEU A 49 15.25 4.88 -4.18
C LEU A 49 14.41 6.12 -4.49
N ILE A 50 14.68 6.73 -5.64
CA ILE A 50 13.82 7.72 -6.28
C ILE A 50 13.42 7.21 -7.66
N VAL A 51 12.13 7.31 -7.96
CA VAL A 51 11.53 6.91 -9.24
C VAL A 51 10.83 8.12 -9.82
N TRP A 52 11.27 8.57 -11.00
CA TRP A 52 10.62 9.64 -11.75
C TRP A 52 10.04 9.10 -13.04
N GLU A 53 8.79 9.44 -13.31
CA GLU A 53 8.11 9.09 -14.56
C GLU A 53 7.89 10.36 -15.39
N GLY A 54 8.29 10.30 -16.65
CA GLY A 54 8.01 11.31 -17.66
C GLY A 54 7.27 10.70 -18.83
N ASN A 55 6.36 11.46 -19.44
CA ASN A 55 5.66 11.04 -20.64
C ASN A 55 5.74 12.15 -21.70
N PHE A 56 5.98 11.78 -22.95
CA PHE A 56 5.94 12.69 -24.08
C PHE A 56 5.13 12.09 -25.22
N THR A 57 4.41 12.98 -25.90
CA THR A 57 3.38 12.62 -26.88
C THR A 57 3.55 13.43 -28.16
N ARG A 58 3.30 12.79 -29.31
CA ARG A 58 3.22 13.42 -30.63
C ARG A 58 1.98 12.97 -31.37
N GLU A 59 1.36 13.92 -32.06
CA GLU A 59 0.18 13.69 -32.89
C GLU A 59 0.50 14.03 -34.34
N SER A 60 0.13 13.15 -35.27
CA SER A 60 0.25 13.41 -36.70
C SER A 60 -0.76 12.59 -37.50
N LYS A 61 -1.10 13.09 -38.69
CA LYS A 61 -1.92 12.34 -39.67
C LYS A 61 -1.17 11.17 -40.28
N ASP A 62 0.15 11.27 -40.40
CA ASP A 62 1.02 10.20 -40.89
C ASP A 62 1.73 9.53 -39.71
N LEU A 63 1.47 8.23 -39.55
CA LEU A 63 2.09 7.40 -38.52
C LEU A 63 3.62 7.42 -38.62
N LYS A 64 4.18 7.42 -39.84
CA LYS A 64 5.64 7.41 -40.03
C LYS A 64 6.27 8.71 -39.58
N ALA A 65 5.63 9.84 -39.89
CA ALA A 65 6.07 11.15 -39.41
C ALA A 65 6.00 11.24 -37.88
N ALA A 66 4.92 10.75 -37.26
CA ALA A 66 4.78 10.73 -35.80
C ALA A 66 5.90 9.93 -35.11
N TYR A 67 6.26 8.76 -35.65
CA TYR A 67 7.37 7.97 -35.11
C TYR A 67 8.71 8.69 -35.24
N ALA A 68 8.96 9.33 -36.38
CA ALA A 68 10.20 10.07 -36.60
C ALA A 68 10.34 11.27 -35.65
N ASP A 69 9.25 11.99 -35.41
CA ASP A 69 9.24 13.12 -34.49
C ASP A 69 9.37 12.67 -33.03
N LEU A 70 8.68 11.59 -32.64
CA LEU A 70 8.79 10.98 -31.30
C LEU A 70 10.23 10.51 -31.02
N GLU A 71 10.91 9.92 -32.00
CA GLU A 71 12.30 9.49 -31.85
C GLU A 71 13.27 10.67 -31.70
N ARG A 72 12.99 11.81 -32.36
CA ARG A 72 13.75 13.05 -32.13
C ARG A 72 13.54 13.57 -30.72
N ASP A 73 12.31 13.53 -30.20
CA ASP A 73 12.02 13.93 -28.83
C ASP A 73 12.72 13.02 -27.82
N ARG A 74 12.66 11.70 -28.03
CA ARG A 74 13.36 10.70 -27.21
C ARG A 74 14.85 11.00 -27.14
N THR A 75 15.46 11.32 -28.28
CA THR A 75 16.88 11.67 -28.37
C THR A 75 17.18 12.98 -27.63
N ALA A 76 16.35 14.01 -27.82
CA ALA A 76 16.50 15.30 -27.14
C ALA A 76 16.39 15.17 -25.61
N VAL A 77 15.38 14.43 -25.12
CA VAL A 77 15.18 14.15 -23.69
C VAL A 77 16.34 13.34 -23.13
N THR A 78 16.79 12.29 -23.82
CA THR A 78 17.94 11.49 -23.39
C THR A 78 19.19 12.35 -23.25
N ASN A 79 19.48 13.21 -24.23
CA ASN A 79 20.63 14.11 -24.20
C ASN A 79 20.53 15.12 -23.06
N TYR A 80 19.34 15.68 -22.82
CA TYR A 80 19.11 16.59 -21.70
C TYR A 80 19.37 15.90 -20.36
N LEU A 81 18.83 14.70 -20.14
CA LEU A 81 19.01 13.97 -18.88
C LEU A 81 20.46 13.53 -18.67
N LYS A 82 21.15 13.08 -19.74
CA LYS A 82 22.59 12.83 -19.71
C LYS A 82 23.38 14.08 -19.33
N SER A 83 23.01 15.25 -19.85
CA SER A 83 23.65 16.53 -19.50
C SER A 83 23.44 16.93 -18.03
N LYS A 84 22.40 16.39 -17.38
CA LYS A 84 22.11 16.58 -15.96
C LYS A 84 22.77 15.53 -15.06
N GLY A 85 23.58 14.63 -15.62
CA GLY A 85 24.32 13.62 -14.86
C GLY A 85 23.59 12.30 -14.69
N ILE A 86 22.42 12.11 -15.30
CA ILE A 86 21.68 10.84 -15.24
C ILE A 86 22.30 9.88 -16.25
N THR A 87 22.73 8.71 -15.78
CA THR A 87 23.36 7.70 -16.63
C THR A 87 22.33 6.92 -17.44
N GLU A 88 22.74 6.36 -18.57
CA GLU A 88 21.84 5.62 -19.46
C GLU A 88 21.27 4.34 -18.82
N GLY A 89 21.99 3.75 -17.85
CA GLY A 89 21.51 2.60 -17.10
C GLY A 89 20.36 2.92 -16.12
N GLN A 90 20.15 4.20 -15.80
CA GLN A 90 19.03 4.65 -14.94
C GLN A 90 17.80 5.03 -15.76
N LEU A 91 17.90 5.09 -17.09
CA LEU A 91 16.83 5.48 -18.00
C LEU A 91 16.17 4.24 -18.61
N VAL A 92 14.90 4.04 -18.32
CA VAL A 92 14.08 2.97 -18.89
C VAL A 92 13.02 3.59 -19.80
N PHE A 93 13.10 3.33 -21.10
CA PHE A 93 12.08 3.73 -22.06
C PHE A 93 11.10 2.59 -22.30
N ASN A 94 9.82 2.86 -22.06
CA ASN A 94 8.76 1.91 -22.35
C ASN A 94 8.45 1.86 -23.86
N ALA A 95 7.71 0.82 -24.26
CA ALA A 95 7.21 0.69 -25.62
C ALA A 95 6.32 1.87 -26.00
N VAL A 96 6.36 2.26 -27.28
CA VAL A 96 5.52 3.35 -27.81
C VAL A 96 4.07 2.88 -27.86
N SER A 97 3.19 3.65 -27.24
CA SER A 97 1.74 3.47 -27.35
C SER A 97 1.24 4.29 -28.55
N THR A 98 0.51 3.65 -29.46
CA THR A 98 -0.07 4.29 -30.66
C THR A 98 -1.58 4.20 -30.58
N ASN A 99 -2.25 5.35 -30.60
CA ASN A 99 -3.71 5.43 -30.52
C ASN A 99 -4.25 6.25 -31.70
N PRO A 100 -5.22 5.73 -32.47
CA PRO A 100 -5.91 6.55 -33.47
C PRO A 100 -6.79 7.59 -32.75
N VAL A 101 -6.74 8.83 -33.23
CA VAL A 101 -7.51 9.97 -32.73
C VAL A 101 -8.67 10.23 -33.67
N TYR A 102 -9.83 10.47 -33.08
CA TYR A 102 -11.05 10.80 -33.79
C TYR A 102 -11.69 12.04 -33.19
N GLU A 103 -12.20 12.91 -34.05
CA GLU A 103 -13.01 14.06 -33.66
C GLU A 103 -14.50 13.66 -33.71
N GLN A 104 -15.24 14.00 -32.66
CA GLN A 104 -16.67 13.72 -32.58
C GLN A 104 -17.46 14.77 -33.37
N ASN A 105 -18.27 14.31 -34.32
CA ASN A 105 -19.11 15.20 -35.12
C ASN A 105 -20.49 15.31 -34.49
N TYR A 106 -21.03 16.52 -34.44
CA TYR A 106 -22.38 16.80 -33.97
C TYR A 106 -23.18 17.56 -35.02
N THR A 107 -24.48 17.29 -35.12
CA THR A 107 -25.39 18.10 -35.94
C THR A 107 -25.61 19.48 -35.30
N ALA A 108 -26.10 20.45 -36.07
CA ALA A 108 -26.48 21.77 -35.55
C ALA A 108 -27.53 21.72 -34.42
N SER A 109 -28.28 20.61 -34.32
CA SER A 109 -29.23 20.30 -33.25
C SER A 109 -28.62 19.60 -32.03
N GLY A 110 -27.30 19.38 -32.01
CA GLY A 110 -26.57 18.76 -30.89
C GLY A 110 -26.62 17.23 -30.85
N ASN A 111 -27.19 16.58 -31.87
CA ASN A 111 -27.22 15.11 -31.94
C ASN A 111 -25.88 14.58 -32.44
N TYR A 112 -25.43 13.47 -31.87
CA TYR A 112 -24.21 12.79 -32.31
C TYR A 112 -24.34 12.31 -33.76
N ALA A 113 -23.39 12.73 -34.60
CA ALA A 113 -23.38 12.50 -36.05
C ALA A 113 -22.24 11.57 -36.50
N GLY A 114 -21.57 10.88 -35.57
CA GLY A 114 -20.43 10.00 -35.85
C GLY A 114 -19.09 10.64 -35.50
N GLN A 115 -17.99 10.10 -36.02
CA GLN A 115 -16.65 10.59 -35.75
C GLN A 115 -15.82 10.63 -37.04
N THR A 116 -14.92 11.60 -37.13
CA THR A 116 -13.95 11.73 -38.22
C THR A 116 -12.56 11.37 -37.71
N PHE A 117 -11.86 10.49 -38.42
CA PHE A 117 -10.46 10.20 -38.10
C PHE A 117 -9.58 11.44 -38.32
N THR A 118 -8.85 11.87 -37.30
CA THR A 118 -8.01 13.07 -37.33
C THR A 118 -6.52 12.78 -37.37
N GLY A 119 -6.07 11.61 -36.87
CA GLY A 119 -4.67 11.20 -36.95
C GLY A 119 -4.30 10.11 -35.95
N TYR A 120 -3.02 9.96 -35.69
CA TYR A 120 -2.45 9.06 -34.70
C TYR A 120 -1.76 9.86 -33.60
N GLN A 121 -2.02 9.48 -32.36
CA GLN A 121 -1.30 9.95 -31.18
C GLN A 121 -0.36 8.86 -30.70
N LEU A 122 0.93 9.17 -30.67
CA LEU A 122 1.96 8.30 -30.15
C LEU A 122 2.47 8.86 -28.84
N SER A 123 2.58 8.02 -27.82
CA SER A 123 3.14 8.40 -26.52
C SER A 123 4.20 7.41 -26.08
N GLN A 124 5.24 7.92 -25.43
CA GLN A 124 6.29 7.11 -24.84
C GLN A 124 6.58 7.58 -23.42
N THR A 125 6.58 6.61 -22.51
CA THR A 125 6.93 6.83 -21.10
C THR A 125 8.41 6.55 -20.88
N LEU A 126 9.05 7.43 -20.12
CA LEU A 126 10.39 7.28 -19.59
C LEU A 126 10.31 7.14 -18.08
N VAL A 127 10.98 6.15 -17.53
CA VAL A 127 11.16 5.96 -16.10
C VAL A 127 12.64 6.16 -15.76
N ILE A 128 12.90 6.93 -14.71
CA ILE A 128 14.23 7.16 -14.16
C ILE A 128 14.28 6.55 -12.77
N GLU A 129 15.15 5.56 -12.58
CA GLU A 129 15.36 4.92 -11.28
C GLU A 129 16.76 5.28 -10.77
N SER A 130 16.85 5.93 -9.61
CA SER A 130 18.12 6.28 -8.98
C SER A 130 18.15 5.87 -7.52
N LYS A 131 19.28 5.30 -7.09
CA LYS A 131 19.57 5.00 -5.68
C LYS A 131 20.24 6.18 -4.95
N GLU A 132 20.58 7.22 -5.71
CA GLU A 132 21.05 8.49 -5.15
C GLU A 132 19.80 9.36 -4.91
N VAL A 133 19.42 9.46 -3.63
CA VAL A 133 18.28 10.24 -3.11
C VAL A 133 18.74 11.58 -2.58
#